data_AF-A0A8D8AGA0-F1
#
_entry.id   AF-A0A8D8AGA0-F1
#
_cell.length_a   1.000
_cell.length_b   1.000
_cell.length_c   1.000
_cell.angle_alpha   90.00
_cell.angle_beta   90.00
_cell.angle_gamma   90.00
#
_symmetry.space_group_name_H-M   'P 1'
#
loop_
_entity.id
_entity.type
_entity.pdbx_description
1 polymer ?
#
loop_
_entity_poly.entity_id
_entity_poly.type
_entity_poly.pdbx_seq_one_letter_code
_entity_poly.pdbx_strand_id
1 'polypeptide(L)'
;MASSSSSTTTKVKFNKTSCYFCNEWFENDEIEAHLVTCGQILTKCPNECGAYYTQKEMDRHLNRCPEGFGEEPKQLPDSGKGPSPDSDRVRELELEVAALRGTLNEEIRQRFSLIIDVGQLKKRSLLGDEWTAKVGDVLNALKKCINEETGSRCVDIERCKIDINRLLKQYQQIESWRSDLTTRFNELTEEVKKLPPPPPQQTAHSPQHQESVAASKSREAKLVMIESRLNHLQSELENLAVERQRVVQQPNGPMPGEESRAAIEDIESKLQTVDVVLEDHHNSIRIFQEETKRQVFELRGEIDPMRMVIQEQLDKQAKLDYELKGVLNTVNSSEDTSEKIHKTLEKYRRETYYTKQCLDDLQVHLQHQEKLSALQSTNGHLIWRIDQFDKRFRESQENELMIKSPLFCDRPFGYTLRVSRAVFLYELLEFLNF
;
A
#
# COMPACT_ATOMS: atom_id res chain seq x y z
N MET A 1 13.69 -38.60 26.90
CA MET A 1 12.86 -37.41 26.64
C MET A 1 12.39 -37.49 25.21
N ALA A 2 11.16 -37.93 25.00
CA ALA A 2 10.51 -37.98 23.68
C ALA A 2 9.49 -36.85 23.64
N SER A 3 9.70 -35.88 22.75
CA SER A 3 8.84 -34.71 22.59
C SER A 3 7.91 -34.97 21.40
N SER A 4 6.67 -35.35 21.68
CA SER A 4 5.60 -35.48 20.69
C SER A 4 4.96 -34.11 20.45
N SER A 5 5.11 -33.58 19.23
CA SER A 5 4.43 -32.38 18.76
C SER A 5 3.00 -32.71 18.33
N SER A 6 2.00 -32.27 19.10
CA SER A 6 0.59 -32.35 18.71
C SER A 6 0.20 -31.15 17.84
N SER A 7 -0.01 -31.40 16.55
CA SER A 7 -0.61 -30.45 15.61
C SER A 7 -2.13 -30.44 15.80
N THR A 8 -2.66 -29.42 16.47
CA THR A 8 -4.10 -29.13 16.59
C THR A 8 -4.62 -28.50 15.31
N THR A 9 -5.24 -29.30 14.44
CA THR A 9 -6.05 -28.81 13.32
C THR A 9 -7.40 -28.31 13.85
N THR A 10 -7.58 -27.00 13.91
CA THR A 10 -8.87 -26.35 14.21
C THR A 10 -9.84 -26.59 13.04
N LYS A 11 -10.73 -27.57 13.16
CA LYS A 11 -11.84 -27.74 12.22
C LYS A 11 -12.82 -26.57 12.38
N VAL A 12 -12.84 -25.66 11.41
CA VAL A 12 -13.86 -24.63 11.28
C VAL A 12 -15.20 -25.32 11.01
N LYS A 13 -16.14 -25.29 11.96
CA LYS A 13 -17.52 -25.73 11.74
C LYS A 13 -18.29 -24.57 11.10
N PHE A 14 -18.72 -24.75 9.85
CA PHE A 14 -19.66 -23.85 9.21
C PHE A 14 -21.06 -24.14 9.75
N ASN A 15 -21.56 -23.30 10.66
CA ASN A 15 -22.84 -23.51 11.35
C ASN A 15 -24.05 -22.88 10.63
N LYS A 16 -23.84 -22.15 9.53
CA LYS A 16 -24.89 -21.40 8.84
C LYS A 16 -25.02 -21.78 7.37
N THR A 17 -26.24 -22.02 6.93
CA THR A 17 -26.60 -22.36 5.55
C THR A 17 -27.63 -21.35 5.03
N SER A 18 -27.47 -20.92 3.77
CA SER A 18 -28.44 -20.02 3.12
C SER A 18 -29.56 -20.81 2.46
N CYS A 19 -30.79 -20.29 2.55
CA CYS A 19 -31.92 -20.85 1.82
C CYS A 19 -31.80 -20.55 0.33
N TYR A 20 -31.86 -21.59 -0.51
CA TYR A 20 -31.75 -21.48 -1.97
C TYR A 20 -32.90 -20.67 -2.62
N PHE A 21 -34.04 -20.53 -1.93
CA PHE A 21 -35.23 -19.87 -2.48
C PHE A 21 -35.33 -18.38 -2.10
N CYS A 22 -35.03 -18.01 -0.85
CA CYS A 22 -35.12 -16.62 -0.37
C CYS A 22 -33.77 -15.94 -0.12
N ASN A 23 -32.65 -16.67 -0.20
CA ASN A 23 -31.29 -16.21 0.08
C ASN A 23 -31.05 -15.67 1.51
N GLU A 24 -31.96 -15.96 2.45
CA GLU A 24 -31.76 -15.67 3.88
C GLU A 24 -30.88 -16.75 4.54
N TRP A 25 -30.13 -16.36 5.57
CA TRP A 25 -29.15 -17.21 6.26
C TRP A 25 -29.74 -17.78 7.55
N PHE A 26 -29.69 -19.10 7.69
CA PHE A 26 -30.22 -19.84 8.85
C PHE A 26 -29.12 -20.69 9.50
N GLU A 27 -29.30 -21.02 10.78
CA GLU A 27 -28.48 -22.05 11.42
C GLU A 27 -28.79 -23.43 10.79
N ASN A 28 -27.82 -24.33 10.76
CA ASN A 28 -27.97 -25.65 10.11
C ASN A 28 -29.14 -26.48 10.66
N ASP A 29 -29.54 -26.27 11.91
CA ASP A 29 -30.66 -27.00 12.54
C ASP A 29 -32.03 -26.37 12.20
N GLU A 30 -32.04 -25.14 11.67
CA GLU A 30 -33.26 -24.37 11.37
C GLU A 30 -33.58 -24.33 9.87
N ILE A 31 -32.61 -24.61 9.00
CA ILE A 31 -32.78 -24.55 7.54
C ILE A 31 -33.83 -25.55 7.05
N GLU A 32 -33.88 -26.77 7.60
CA GLU A 32 -34.87 -27.77 7.20
C GLU A 32 -36.30 -27.33 7.54
N ALA A 33 -36.51 -26.73 8.72
CA ALA A 33 -37.80 -26.16 9.12
C ALA A 33 -38.20 -24.96 8.26
N HIS A 34 -37.22 -24.11 7.89
CA HIS A 34 -37.45 -23.00 6.98
C HIS A 34 -37.83 -23.48 5.57
N LEU A 35 -37.18 -24.50 5.01
CA LEU A 35 -37.47 -25.02 3.68
C LEU A 35 -38.91 -25.54 3.54
N VAL A 36 -39.57 -25.98 4.62
CA VAL A 36 -40.98 -26.40 4.55
C VAL A 36 -41.94 -25.20 4.47
N THR A 37 -41.54 -24.06 5.05
CA THR A 37 -42.39 -22.86 5.21
C THR A 37 -41.92 -21.67 4.38
N CYS A 38 -40.93 -21.88 3.50
CA CYS A 38 -40.34 -20.80 2.73
C CYS A 38 -41.35 -20.25 1.71
N GLY A 39 -41.78 -19.01 1.93
CA GLY A 39 -42.78 -18.33 1.11
C GLY A 39 -42.41 -18.19 -0.38
N GLN A 40 -41.15 -18.43 -0.77
CA GLN A 40 -40.65 -18.35 -2.14
C GLN A 40 -40.69 -19.69 -2.89
N ILE A 41 -41.09 -20.78 -2.23
CA ILE A 41 -41.21 -22.09 -2.88
C ILE A 41 -42.43 -22.11 -3.80
N LEU A 42 -42.22 -22.55 -5.04
CA LEU A 42 -43.28 -22.76 -6.03
C LEU A 42 -44.09 -24.00 -5.68
N THR A 43 -45.40 -23.83 -5.50
CA THR A 43 -46.35 -24.90 -5.20
C THR A 43 -47.47 -24.92 -6.24
N LYS A 44 -47.94 -26.11 -6.61
CA LYS A 44 -49.09 -26.26 -7.54
C LYS A 44 -50.34 -25.68 -6.88
N CYS A 45 -51.15 -24.94 -7.64
CA CYS A 45 -52.42 -24.42 -7.13
C CYS A 45 -53.35 -25.56 -6.69
N PRO A 46 -53.96 -25.49 -5.48
CA PRO A 46 -54.88 -26.51 -4.99
C PRO A 46 -56.20 -26.58 -5.79
N ASN A 47 -56.59 -25.51 -6.49
CA ASN A 47 -57.76 -25.52 -7.40
C ASN A 47 -57.45 -26.18 -8.76
N GLU A 48 -56.24 -26.74 -8.92
CA GLU A 48 -55.76 -27.44 -10.11
C GLU A 48 -55.88 -26.65 -11.42
N CYS A 49 -55.84 -25.32 -11.36
CA CYS A 49 -55.88 -24.44 -12.54
C CYS A 49 -54.65 -24.56 -13.48
N GLY A 50 -53.74 -25.51 -13.21
CA GLY A 50 -52.52 -25.76 -14.00
C GLY A 50 -51.34 -24.82 -13.71
N ALA A 51 -51.51 -23.81 -12.86
CA ALA A 51 -50.48 -22.83 -12.56
C ALA A 51 -49.69 -23.13 -11.25
N TYR A 52 -48.43 -22.70 -11.23
CA TYR A 52 -47.52 -22.77 -10.08
C TYR A 52 -47.27 -21.35 -9.56
N TYR A 53 -47.43 -21.14 -8.25
CA TYR A 53 -47.20 -19.86 -7.60
C TYR A 53 -46.31 -20.03 -6.37
N THR A 54 -45.61 -18.96 -5.99
CA THR A 54 -44.89 -18.95 -4.70
C THR A 54 -45.89 -19.09 -3.55
N GLN A 55 -45.53 -19.79 -2.47
CA GLN A 55 -46.43 -19.96 -1.32
C GLN A 55 -46.97 -18.62 -0.80
N LYS A 56 -46.16 -17.56 -0.79
CA LYS A 56 -46.55 -16.20 -0.36
C LYS A 56 -47.59 -15.55 -1.28
N GLU A 57 -47.64 -15.93 -2.55
CA GLU A 57 -48.58 -15.38 -3.53
C GLU A 57 -49.83 -16.26 -3.75
N MET A 58 -49.86 -17.45 -3.15
CA MET A 58 -50.95 -18.42 -3.30
C MET A 58 -52.28 -17.85 -2.84
N ASP A 59 -52.34 -17.20 -1.68
CA ASP A 59 -53.58 -16.60 -1.16
C ASP A 59 -54.13 -15.52 -2.09
N ARG A 60 -53.24 -14.73 -2.70
CA ARG A 60 -53.63 -13.69 -3.68
C ARG A 60 -54.15 -14.30 -4.97
N HIS A 61 -53.57 -15.42 -5.40
CA HIS A 61 -54.04 -16.18 -6.56
C HIS A 61 -55.40 -16.83 -6.30
N LEU A 62 -55.60 -17.49 -5.16
CA LEU A 62 -56.84 -18.19 -4.81
C LEU A 62 -58.05 -17.25 -4.84
N ASN A 63 -57.88 -15.99 -4.43
CA ASN A 63 -58.92 -14.95 -4.52
C ASN A 63 -59.39 -14.64 -5.95
N ARG A 64 -58.67 -15.07 -6.98
CA ARG A 64 -58.97 -14.84 -8.40
C ARG A 64 -58.96 -16.12 -9.22
N CYS A 65 -58.78 -17.28 -8.58
CA CYS A 65 -58.65 -18.56 -9.27
C CYS A 65 -60.04 -19.13 -9.57
N PRO A 66 -60.39 -19.41 -10.84
CA PRO A 66 -61.60 -20.17 -11.14
C PRO A 66 -61.47 -21.58 -10.55
N GLU A 67 -62.51 -22.06 -9.86
CA GLU A 67 -62.57 -23.44 -9.36
C GLU A 67 -62.72 -24.42 -10.53
N GLY A 68 -61.78 -25.36 -10.65
CA GLY A 68 -61.96 -26.61 -11.41
C GLY A 68 -62.09 -26.50 -12.92
N PHE A 69 -60.97 -26.51 -13.65
CA PHE A 69 -60.93 -27.02 -15.03
C PHE A 69 -60.74 -28.55 -14.96
N GLY A 70 -61.76 -29.31 -14.54
CA GLY A 70 -61.58 -30.75 -14.34
C GLY A 70 -62.80 -31.64 -14.09
N GLU A 71 -64.03 -31.12 -13.94
CA GLU A 71 -65.21 -31.99 -13.81
C GLU A 71 -66.01 -32.06 -15.11
N GLU A 72 -66.05 -33.26 -15.71
CA GLU A 72 -66.99 -33.60 -16.80
C GLU A 72 -68.44 -33.37 -16.35
N PRO A 73 -69.31 -32.80 -17.21
CA PRO A 73 -70.71 -32.60 -16.85
C PRO A 73 -71.45 -33.94 -16.73
N LYS A 74 -71.93 -34.25 -15.52
CA LYS A 74 -72.90 -35.32 -15.27
C LYS A 74 -74.18 -35.04 -16.07
N GLN A 75 -74.50 -35.96 -16.98
CA GLN A 75 -75.79 -36.05 -17.66
C GLN A 75 -76.92 -36.28 -16.64
N LEU A 76 -78.07 -35.62 -16.83
CA LEU A 76 -79.44 -36.07 -16.53
C LEU A 76 -80.47 -34.95 -16.89
N PRO A 77 -81.78 -35.23 -17.06
CA PRO A 77 -82.36 -35.41 -18.40
C PRO A 77 -83.47 -34.42 -18.77
N ASP A 78 -83.84 -34.48 -20.06
CA ASP A 78 -85.19 -34.26 -20.63
C ASP A 78 -85.78 -32.84 -20.61
N SER A 79 -85.89 -32.24 -21.80
CA SER A 79 -87.18 -31.80 -22.38
C SER A 79 -86.95 -30.95 -23.64
N GLY A 80 -87.69 -31.28 -24.69
CA GLY A 80 -87.47 -30.80 -26.05
C GLY A 80 -87.67 -29.30 -26.28
N LYS A 81 -86.71 -28.73 -26.99
CA LYS A 81 -86.86 -27.77 -28.10
C LYS A 81 -85.47 -27.56 -28.69
N GLY A 82 -85.21 -28.14 -29.86
CA GLY A 82 -83.91 -28.02 -30.52
C GLY A 82 -83.55 -26.56 -30.77
N PRO A 83 -82.35 -26.09 -30.37
CA PRO A 83 -81.83 -24.82 -30.85
C PRO A 83 -81.47 -24.98 -32.32
N SER A 84 -81.68 -23.92 -33.12
CA SER A 84 -81.15 -23.85 -34.48
C SER A 84 -79.63 -24.04 -34.43
N PRO A 85 -79.03 -24.92 -35.26
CA PRO A 85 -77.58 -25.18 -35.28
C PRO A 85 -76.74 -23.94 -35.59
N ASP A 86 -77.34 -22.87 -36.14
CA ASP A 86 -76.67 -21.59 -36.33
C ASP A 86 -76.50 -20.80 -35.02
N SER A 87 -77.39 -20.96 -34.04
CA SER A 87 -77.30 -20.22 -32.76
C SER A 87 -76.15 -20.71 -31.88
N ASP A 88 -75.85 -22.01 -31.91
CA ASP A 88 -74.74 -22.58 -31.14
C ASP A 88 -73.38 -22.21 -31.76
N ARG A 89 -73.28 -22.14 -33.09
CA ARG A 89 -72.07 -21.69 -33.79
C ARG A 89 -71.79 -20.20 -33.58
N VAL A 90 -72.83 -19.37 -33.55
CA VAL A 90 -72.69 -17.94 -33.21
C VAL A 90 -72.19 -17.78 -31.77
N ARG A 91 -72.73 -18.55 -30.83
CA ARG A 91 -72.29 -18.53 -29.42
C ARG A 91 -70.83 -19.00 -29.25
N GLU A 92 -70.42 -20.01 -30.00
CA GLU A 92 -69.03 -20.50 -30.00
C GLU A 92 -68.07 -19.43 -30.54
N LEU A 93 -68.42 -18.77 -31.65
CA LEU A 93 -67.66 -17.65 -32.20
C LEU A 93 -67.61 -16.44 -31.23
N GLU A 94 -68.68 -16.14 -30.51
CA GLU A 94 -68.70 -15.08 -29.49
C GLU A 94 -67.73 -15.38 -28.34
N LEU A 95 -67.65 -16.64 -27.90
CA LEU A 95 -66.70 -17.09 -26.88
C LEU A 95 -65.26 -17.02 -27.38
N GLU A 96 -64.99 -17.44 -28.63
CA GLU A 96 -63.67 -17.31 -29.25
C GLU A 96 -63.25 -15.85 -29.38
N VAL A 97 -64.14 -14.95 -29.81
CA VAL A 97 -63.87 -13.51 -29.89
C VAL A 97 -63.61 -12.93 -28.51
N ALA A 98 -64.32 -13.36 -27.47
CA ALA A 98 -64.06 -12.95 -26.09
C ALA A 98 -62.69 -13.42 -25.60
N ALA A 99 -62.30 -14.66 -25.91
CA ALA A 99 -60.98 -15.21 -25.58
C ALA A 99 -59.85 -14.47 -26.31
N LEU A 100 -60.02 -14.16 -27.60
CA LEU A 100 -59.09 -13.36 -28.39
C LEU A 100 -58.94 -11.93 -27.84
N ARG A 101 -60.04 -11.31 -27.39
CA ARG A 101 -59.98 -10.01 -26.70
C ARG A 101 -59.24 -10.10 -25.37
N GLY A 102 -59.42 -11.18 -24.62
CA GLY A 102 -58.71 -11.44 -23.36
C GLY A 102 -57.21 -11.55 -23.56
N THR A 103 -56.79 -12.40 -24.51
CA THR A 103 -55.37 -12.60 -24.86
C THR A 103 -54.72 -11.32 -25.39
N LEU A 104 -55.41 -10.57 -26.26
CA LEU A 104 -54.91 -9.29 -26.76
C LEU A 104 -54.74 -8.25 -25.63
N ASN A 105 -55.70 -8.16 -24.71
CA ASN A 105 -55.59 -7.24 -23.58
C ASN A 105 -54.42 -7.60 -22.65
N GLU A 106 -54.17 -8.89 -22.44
CA GLU A 106 -53.03 -9.34 -21.65
C GLU A 106 -51.70 -9.03 -22.35
N GLU A 107 -51.62 -9.26 -23.66
CA GLU A 107 -50.46 -8.88 -24.48
C GLU A 107 -50.18 -7.37 -24.43
N ILE A 108 -51.22 -6.53 -24.46
CA ILE A 108 -51.09 -5.08 -24.29
C ILE A 108 -50.52 -4.72 -22.92
N ARG A 109 -50.98 -5.37 -21.85
CA ARG A 109 -50.45 -5.15 -20.48
C ARG A 109 -48.99 -5.56 -20.36
N GLN A 110 -48.64 -6.72 -20.92
CA GLN A 110 -47.27 -7.22 -20.91
C GLN A 110 -46.34 -6.26 -21.68
N ARG A 111 -46.75 -5.78 -22.86
CA ARG A 111 -46.00 -4.77 -23.61
C ARG A 111 -45.85 -3.47 -22.85
N PHE A 112 -46.88 -3.02 -22.15
CA PHE A 112 -46.80 -1.82 -21.32
C PHE A 112 -45.79 -1.98 -20.17
N SER A 113 -45.79 -3.14 -19.50
CA SER A 113 -44.79 -3.46 -18.47
C SER A 113 -43.37 -3.45 -19.05
N LEU A 114 -43.16 -4.10 -20.20
CA LEU A 114 -41.86 -4.11 -20.88
C LEU A 114 -41.37 -2.71 -21.26
N ILE A 115 -42.27 -1.82 -21.71
CA ILE A 115 -41.92 -0.42 -22.01
C ILE A 115 -41.43 0.30 -20.75
N ILE A 116 -42.09 0.09 -19.61
CA ILE A 116 -41.66 0.67 -18.33
C ILE A 116 -40.28 0.13 -17.94
N ASP A 117 -40.08 -1.18 -18.02
CA ASP A 117 -38.82 -1.83 -17.63
C ASP A 117 -37.66 -1.39 -18.53
N VAL A 118 -37.89 -1.29 -19.84
CA VAL A 118 -36.92 -0.73 -20.81
C VAL A 118 -36.62 0.73 -20.48
N GLY A 119 -37.62 1.52 -20.10
CA GLY A 119 -37.44 2.90 -19.65
C GLY A 119 -36.55 3.00 -18.40
N GLN A 120 -36.77 2.13 -17.42
CA GLN A 120 -35.95 2.07 -16.20
C GLN A 120 -34.53 1.59 -16.50
N LEU A 121 -34.36 0.58 -17.37
CA LEU A 121 -33.06 0.11 -17.84
C LEU A 121 -32.28 1.22 -18.53
N LYS A 122 -32.92 1.99 -19.42
CA LYS A 122 -32.30 3.13 -20.09
C LYS A 122 -31.84 4.20 -19.09
N LYS A 123 -32.64 4.51 -18.07
CA LYS A 123 -32.25 5.44 -17.00
C LYS A 123 -31.05 4.92 -16.20
N ARG A 124 -31.01 3.63 -15.89
CA ARG A 124 -29.84 3.00 -15.22
C ARG A 124 -28.59 3.04 -16.10
N SER A 125 -28.73 2.78 -17.40
CA SER A 125 -27.62 2.89 -18.36
C SER A 125 -27.03 4.29 -18.38
N LEU A 126 -27.86 5.33 -18.46
CA LEU A 126 -27.41 6.72 -18.45
C LEU A 126 -26.64 7.09 -17.18
N LEU A 127 -27.12 6.63 -16.01
CA LEU A 127 -26.38 6.82 -14.76
C LEU A 127 -25.05 6.08 -14.76
N GLY A 128 -25.00 4.89 -15.38
CA GLY A 128 -23.76 4.16 -15.60
C GLY A 128 -22.77 4.96 -16.45
N ASP A 129 -23.23 5.51 -17.58
CA ASP A 129 -22.41 6.33 -18.48
C ASP A 129 -21.86 7.59 -17.78
N GLU A 130 -22.69 8.29 -16.99
CA GLU A 130 -22.26 9.43 -16.18
C GLU A 130 -21.21 9.04 -15.13
N TRP A 131 -21.38 7.89 -14.48
CA TRP A 131 -20.41 7.38 -13.52
C TRP A 131 -19.10 7.01 -14.20
N THR A 132 -19.15 6.33 -15.34
CA THR A 132 -17.96 5.99 -16.14
C THR A 132 -17.21 7.24 -16.56
N ALA A 133 -17.90 8.29 -17.00
CA ALA A 133 -17.29 9.58 -17.32
C ALA A 133 -16.57 10.20 -16.11
N LYS A 134 -17.24 10.30 -14.96
CA LYS A 134 -16.65 10.85 -13.72
C LYS A 134 -15.42 10.05 -13.25
N VAL A 135 -15.50 8.72 -13.29
CA VAL A 135 -14.35 7.86 -12.96
C VAL A 135 -13.21 8.09 -13.94
N GLY A 136 -13.51 8.23 -15.24
CA GLY A 136 -12.53 8.61 -16.26
C GLY A 136 -11.82 9.92 -15.95
N ASP A 137 -12.56 10.96 -15.55
CA ASP A 137 -12.00 12.27 -15.20
C ASP A 137 -11.06 12.18 -13.98
N VAL A 138 -11.47 11.43 -12.94
CA VAL A 138 -10.64 11.22 -11.74
C VAL A 138 -9.36 10.43 -12.08
N LEU A 139 -9.46 9.38 -12.89
CA LEU A 139 -8.29 8.62 -13.33
C LEU A 139 -7.32 9.47 -14.17
N ASN A 140 -7.84 10.34 -15.03
CA ASN A 140 -7.03 11.26 -15.82
C ASN A 140 -6.35 12.31 -14.94
N ALA A 141 -7.04 12.84 -13.93
CA ALA A 141 -6.46 13.76 -12.96
C ALA A 141 -5.34 13.08 -12.15
N LEU A 142 -5.58 11.85 -11.65
CA LEU A 142 -4.58 11.08 -10.92
C LEU A 142 -3.34 10.79 -11.80
N LYS A 143 -3.55 10.38 -13.05
CA LYS A 143 -2.47 10.15 -14.02
C LYS A 143 -1.64 11.42 -14.23
N LYS A 144 -2.28 12.58 -14.33
CA LYS A 144 -1.60 13.88 -14.44
C LYS A 144 -0.74 14.16 -13.21
N CYS A 145 -1.29 14.01 -12.00
CA CYS A 145 -0.55 14.22 -10.76
C CYS A 145 0.65 13.25 -10.62
N ILE A 146 0.49 11.97 -10.98
CA ILE A 146 1.58 10.99 -10.97
C ILE A 146 2.71 11.41 -11.92
N ASN A 147 2.36 11.90 -13.11
CA ASN A 147 3.36 12.34 -14.09
C ASN A 147 4.11 13.59 -13.61
N GLU A 148 3.40 14.54 -12.99
CA GLU A 148 4.00 15.76 -12.40
C GLU A 148 4.96 15.41 -11.26
N GLU A 149 4.54 14.53 -10.33
CA GLU A 149 5.37 14.05 -9.22
C GLU A 149 6.61 13.29 -9.73
N THR A 150 6.43 12.42 -10.73
CA THR A 150 7.55 11.69 -11.35
C THR A 150 8.55 12.65 -11.99
N GLY A 151 8.04 13.66 -12.71
CA GLY A 151 8.88 14.72 -13.28
C GLY A 151 9.67 15.49 -12.21
N SER A 152 9.01 15.88 -11.11
CA SER A 152 9.66 16.57 -9.98
C SER A 152 10.78 15.72 -9.38
N ARG A 153 10.50 14.44 -9.09
CA ARG A 153 11.50 13.52 -8.54
C ARG A 153 12.71 13.32 -9.44
N CYS A 154 12.50 13.27 -10.77
CA CYS A 154 13.62 13.19 -11.70
C CYS A 154 14.55 14.42 -11.59
N VAL A 155 13.98 15.62 -11.44
CA VAL A 155 14.77 16.85 -11.24
C VAL A 155 15.52 16.82 -9.91
N ASP A 156 14.87 16.41 -8.83
CA ASP A 156 15.48 16.33 -7.49
C ASP A 156 16.62 15.31 -7.45
N ILE A 157 16.46 14.15 -8.11
CA ILE A 157 17.50 13.13 -8.23
C ILE A 157 18.73 13.68 -8.97
N GLU A 158 18.53 14.37 -10.09
CA GLU A 158 19.66 14.97 -10.82
C GLU A 158 20.34 16.08 -10.01
N ARG A 159 19.58 16.87 -9.24
CA ARG A 159 20.16 17.86 -8.32
C ARG A 159 21.00 17.20 -7.23
N CYS A 160 20.46 16.17 -6.59
CA CYS A 160 21.17 15.40 -5.56
C CYS A 160 22.46 14.78 -6.10
N LYS A 161 22.43 14.24 -7.32
CA LYS A 161 23.61 13.72 -8.01
C LYS A 161 24.68 14.78 -8.25
N ILE A 162 24.29 16.01 -8.62
CA ILE A 162 25.22 17.13 -8.76
C ILE A 162 25.87 17.48 -7.41
N ASP A 163 25.07 17.55 -6.33
CA ASP A 163 25.55 17.86 -4.98
C ASP A 163 26.49 16.78 -4.44
N ILE A 164 26.16 15.49 -4.64
CA ILE A 164 27.05 14.36 -4.30
C ILE A 164 28.38 14.49 -5.04
N ASN A 165 28.36 14.78 -6.35
CA ASN A 165 29.58 14.96 -7.13
C ASN A 165 30.42 16.15 -6.64
N ARG A 166 29.77 17.25 -6.22
CA ARG A 166 30.45 18.40 -5.61
C ARG A 166 31.13 18.02 -4.29
N LEU A 167 30.42 17.31 -3.42
CA LEU A 167 30.95 16.84 -2.14
C LEU A 167 32.10 15.85 -2.33
N LEU A 168 32.00 14.94 -3.29
CA LEU A 168 33.09 14.01 -3.63
C LEU A 168 34.36 14.74 -4.06
N LYS A 169 34.24 15.80 -4.88
CA LYS A 169 35.38 16.64 -5.25
C LYS A 169 36.02 17.34 -4.05
N GLN A 170 35.20 17.86 -3.13
CA GLN A 170 35.71 18.47 -1.90
C GLN A 170 36.41 17.44 -1.00
N TYR A 171 35.84 16.25 -0.86
CA TYR A 171 36.45 15.15 -0.13
C TYR A 171 37.81 14.75 -0.73
N GLN A 172 37.91 14.63 -2.05
CA GLN A 172 39.17 14.35 -2.74
C GLN A 172 40.24 15.42 -2.47
N GLN A 173 39.84 16.71 -2.45
CA GLN A 173 40.77 17.79 -2.10
C GLN A 173 41.28 17.69 -0.65
N ILE A 174 40.39 17.34 0.28
CA ILE A 174 40.76 17.12 1.68
C ILE A 174 41.69 15.92 1.81
N GLU A 175 41.42 14.81 1.10
CA GLU A 175 42.31 13.65 1.07
C GLU A 175 43.69 13.99 0.49
N SER A 176 43.76 14.79 -0.59
CA SER A 176 45.05 15.23 -1.12
C SER A 176 45.81 16.09 -0.12
N TRP A 177 45.12 17.00 0.56
CA TRP A 177 45.71 17.82 1.63
C TRP A 177 46.23 16.95 2.78
N ARG A 178 45.46 15.96 3.21
CA ARG A 178 45.84 15.02 4.26
C ARG A 178 47.08 14.22 3.86
N SER A 179 47.15 13.75 2.62
CA SER A 179 48.31 13.06 2.08
C SER A 179 49.55 13.96 2.08
N ASP A 180 49.44 15.18 1.57
CA ASP A 180 50.54 16.16 1.56
C ASP A 180 51.05 16.44 2.98
N LEU A 181 50.13 16.67 3.93
CA LEU A 181 50.46 16.89 5.34
C LEU A 181 51.16 15.68 5.97
N THR A 182 50.69 14.47 5.66
CA THR A 182 51.30 13.23 6.13
C THR A 182 52.71 13.07 5.58
N THR A 183 52.93 13.43 4.31
CA THR A 183 54.24 13.36 3.66
C THR A 183 55.23 14.33 4.32
N ARG A 184 54.82 15.60 4.52
CA ARG A 184 55.62 16.61 5.24
C ARG A 184 55.93 16.19 6.69
N PHE A 185 54.96 15.59 7.37
CA PHE A 185 55.17 15.10 8.73
C PHE A 185 56.19 13.96 8.78
N ASN A 186 56.14 13.03 7.81
CA ASN A 186 57.12 11.96 7.69
C ASN A 186 58.52 12.50 7.37
N GLU A 187 58.63 13.49 6.49
CA GLU A 187 59.90 14.18 6.18
C GLU A 187 60.50 14.83 7.44
N LEU A 188 59.70 15.58 8.20
CA LEU A 188 60.12 16.17 9.47
C LEU A 188 60.52 15.10 10.49
N THR A 189 59.81 13.98 10.53
CA THR A 189 60.15 12.85 11.42
C THR A 189 61.49 12.23 11.05
N GLU A 190 61.79 12.09 9.75
CA GLU A 190 63.09 11.61 9.27
C GLU A 190 64.21 12.63 9.50
N GLU A 191 63.94 13.94 9.38
CA GLU A 191 64.89 14.99 9.76
C GLU A 191 65.21 14.95 11.25
N VAL A 192 64.19 14.76 12.10
CA VAL A 192 64.36 14.62 13.55
C VAL A 192 65.19 13.38 13.91
N LYS A 193 65.05 12.27 13.18
CA LYS A 193 65.88 11.08 13.36
C LYS A 193 67.34 11.28 12.95
N LYS A 194 67.63 12.22 12.05
CA LYS A 194 69.01 12.56 11.61
C LYS A 194 69.72 13.51 12.58
N LEU A 195 69.01 14.15 13.51
CA LEU A 195 69.63 14.96 14.56
C LEU A 195 70.38 14.05 15.55
N PRO A 196 71.57 14.46 16.03
CA PRO A 196 72.31 13.70 17.03
C PRO A 196 71.45 13.51 18.30
N PRO A 197 71.57 12.37 19.00
CA PRO A 197 70.77 12.13 20.19
C PRO A 197 71.02 13.23 21.24
N PRO A 198 69.97 13.86 21.79
CA PRO A 198 70.13 14.82 22.85
C PRO A 198 70.67 14.10 24.11
N PRO A 199 71.51 14.78 24.92
CA PRO A 199 71.96 14.25 26.20
C PRO A 199 70.75 13.90 27.08
N PRO A 200 70.87 12.86 27.92
CA PRO A 200 69.73 12.25 28.57
C PRO A 200 69.07 13.22 29.54
N GLN A 201 67.86 13.66 29.23
CA GLN A 201 66.88 14.13 30.20
C GLN A 201 65.46 13.93 29.64
N GLN A 202 64.56 13.66 30.58
CA GLN A 202 63.38 12.82 30.40
C GLN A 202 62.23 13.50 29.66
N THR A 203 61.57 12.70 28.82
CA THR A 203 60.15 12.73 28.41
C THR A 203 59.61 13.96 27.65
N ALA A 204 59.30 13.80 26.35
CA ALA A 204 58.36 14.65 25.61
C ALA A 204 57.66 13.93 24.44
N HIS A 205 56.34 14.15 24.33
CA HIS A 205 55.44 13.77 23.22
C HIS A 205 55.66 14.65 21.95
N SER A 206 54.90 14.43 20.88
CA SER A 206 55.03 14.98 19.49
C SER A 206 53.87 15.94 19.07
N PRO A 207 53.86 16.64 17.90
CA PRO A 207 53.82 18.11 17.88
C PRO A 207 52.59 18.89 17.36
N GLN A 208 51.48 18.30 16.91
CA GLN A 208 50.39 19.12 16.34
C GLN A 208 49.30 19.57 17.32
N HIS A 209 49.21 18.93 18.49
CA HIS A 209 48.66 19.60 19.67
C HIS A 209 49.72 20.47 20.37
N GLN A 210 51.01 20.40 19.99
CA GLN A 210 52.07 21.12 20.72
C GLN A 210 52.16 22.60 20.37
N GLU A 211 51.66 23.14 19.28
CA GLU A 211 51.69 24.61 19.18
C GLU A 211 50.70 25.25 20.16
N SER A 212 49.46 24.75 20.29
CA SER A 212 48.52 25.27 21.29
C SER A 212 48.78 24.76 22.70
N VAL A 213 49.15 23.48 22.88
CA VAL A 213 49.47 22.87 24.18
C VAL A 213 50.89 23.17 24.64
N ALA A 214 51.87 23.37 23.75
CA ALA A 214 53.19 23.88 24.15
C ALA A 214 53.22 25.42 24.20
N ALA A 215 52.36 26.16 23.49
CA ALA A 215 52.12 27.56 23.87
C ALA A 215 51.42 27.64 25.23
N SER A 216 50.43 26.78 25.52
CA SER A 216 49.80 26.70 26.85
C SER A 216 50.80 26.26 27.92
N LYS A 217 51.56 25.18 27.70
CA LYS A 217 52.60 24.71 28.64
C LYS A 217 53.78 25.68 28.74
N SER A 218 54.13 26.41 27.67
CA SER A 218 55.13 27.48 27.71
C SER A 218 54.62 28.69 28.47
N ARG A 219 53.34 29.05 28.34
CA ARG A 219 52.69 30.12 29.12
C ARG A 219 52.58 29.74 30.59
N GLU A 220 52.20 28.50 30.88
CA GLU A 220 52.10 27.94 32.23
C GLU A 220 53.49 27.79 32.87
N ALA A 221 54.50 27.36 32.11
CA ALA A 221 55.89 27.36 32.56
C ALA A 221 56.45 28.77 32.78
N LYS A 222 56.07 29.76 31.95
CA LYS A 222 56.42 31.17 32.15
C LYS A 222 55.76 31.74 33.40
N LEU A 223 54.49 31.41 33.66
CA LEU A 223 53.78 31.78 34.88
C LEU A 223 54.44 31.18 36.13
N VAL A 224 54.78 29.89 36.11
CA VAL A 224 55.49 29.21 37.20
C VAL A 224 56.89 29.80 37.42
N MET A 225 57.61 30.18 36.35
CA MET A 225 58.91 30.85 36.47
C MET A 225 58.79 32.25 37.08
N ILE A 226 57.77 33.02 36.68
CA ILE A 226 57.50 34.35 37.23
C ILE A 226 57.10 34.24 38.71
N GLU A 227 56.25 33.27 39.06
CA GLU A 227 55.81 33.02 40.44
C GLU A 227 56.97 32.57 41.33
N SER A 228 57.83 31.66 40.86
CA SER A 228 59.05 31.27 41.57
C SER A 228 60.02 32.43 41.76
N ARG A 229 60.13 33.34 40.78
CA ARG A 229 61.04 34.48 40.83
C ARG A 229 60.50 35.61 41.71
N LEU A 230 59.17 35.80 41.73
CA LEU A 230 58.50 36.68 42.70
C LEU A 230 58.72 36.18 44.13
N ASN A 231 58.54 34.88 44.39
CA ASN A 231 58.80 34.30 45.70
C ASN A 231 60.26 34.48 46.15
N HIS A 232 61.22 34.33 45.22
CA HIS A 232 62.64 34.56 45.51
C HIS A 232 62.94 36.03 45.84
N LEU A 233 62.43 36.98 45.05
CA LEU A 233 62.58 38.42 45.30
C LEU A 233 61.89 38.83 46.61
N GLN A 234 60.77 38.21 46.95
CA GLN A 234 60.05 38.46 48.20
C GLN A 234 60.86 37.98 49.42
N SER A 235 61.52 36.83 49.34
CA SER A 235 62.49 36.39 50.36
C SER A 235 63.74 37.26 50.42
N GLU A 236 64.25 37.77 49.29
CA GLU A 236 65.37 38.71 49.28
C GLU A 236 65.00 40.05 49.93
N LEU A 237 63.79 40.57 49.68
CA LEU A 237 63.27 41.77 50.32
C LEU A 237 63.15 41.61 51.84
N GLU A 238 62.67 40.46 52.31
CA GLU A 238 62.62 40.13 53.75
C GLU A 238 64.04 40.06 54.34
N ASN A 239 64.98 39.43 53.65
CA ASN A 239 66.37 39.35 54.09
C ASN A 239 67.06 40.72 54.14
N LEU A 240 66.87 41.56 53.11
CA LEU A 240 67.41 42.92 53.06
C LEU A 240 66.75 43.84 54.11
N ALA A 241 65.46 43.65 54.40
CA ALA A 241 64.78 44.37 55.49
C ALA A 241 65.36 44.00 56.86
N VAL A 242 65.64 42.72 57.10
CA VAL A 242 66.31 42.23 58.31
C VAL A 242 67.75 42.74 58.41
N GLU A 243 68.50 42.76 57.31
CA GLU A 243 69.88 43.26 57.25
C GLU A 243 69.94 44.77 57.54
N ARG A 244 69.04 45.55 56.92
CA ARG A 244 68.85 46.98 57.20
C ARG A 244 68.53 47.23 58.68
N GLN A 245 67.67 46.38 59.27
CA GLN A 245 67.28 46.50 60.68
C GLN A 245 68.41 46.13 61.64
N ARG A 246 69.30 45.18 61.27
CA ARG A 246 70.53 44.85 62.00
C ARG A 246 71.57 45.97 61.96
N VAL A 247 71.74 46.63 60.82
CA VAL A 247 72.65 47.78 60.67
C VAL A 247 72.15 49.00 61.47
N VAL A 248 70.83 49.20 61.55
CA VAL A 248 70.21 50.31 62.31
C VAL A 248 70.18 50.06 63.82
N GLN A 249 70.23 48.80 64.30
CA GLN A 249 70.10 48.46 65.72
C GLN A 249 71.41 48.20 66.49
N GLN A 250 72.61 48.36 65.92
CA GLN A 250 73.84 48.26 66.72
C GLN A 250 73.94 49.41 67.75
N PRO A 251 73.85 49.14 69.08
CA PRO A 251 74.07 50.16 70.09
C PRO A 251 75.53 50.08 70.58
N ASN A 252 76.23 51.21 70.49
CA ASN A 252 77.52 51.55 71.12
C ASN A 252 78.83 51.11 70.43
N GLY A 253 79.40 52.06 69.68
CA GLY A 253 80.81 52.16 69.29
C GLY A 253 81.04 53.45 68.48
N PRO A 254 82.16 54.18 68.63
CA PRO A 254 82.27 55.58 68.19
C PRO A 254 82.44 55.71 66.67
N MET A 255 81.62 56.58 66.07
CA MET A 255 81.62 57.05 64.67
C MET A 255 81.37 55.97 63.59
N PRO A 256 80.29 56.08 62.78
CA PRO A 256 80.09 55.18 61.64
C PRO A 256 81.14 55.48 60.57
N GLY A 257 82.07 54.54 60.37
CA GLY A 257 83.00 54.55 59.26
C GLY A 257 82.26 54.48 57.93
N GLU A 258 82.90 54.96 56.86
CA GLU A 258 82.42 54.95 55.48
C GLU A 258 81.82 53.60 55.04
N GLU A 259 82.24 52.50 55.66
CA GLU A 259 81.72 51.13 55.47
C GLU A 259 80.23 50.96 55.79
N SER A 260 79.69 51.57 56.86
CA SER A 260 78.26 51.46 57.18
C SER A 260 77.39 52.27 56.23
N ARG A 261 77.92 53.38 55.70
CA ARG A 261 77.22 54.23 54.73
C ARG A 261 77.20 53.58 53.34
N ALA A 262 78.31 52.97 52.94
CA ALA A 262 78.41 52.17 51.71
C ALA A 262 77.48 50.94 51.73
N ALA A 263 77.32 50.28 52.88
CA ALA A 263 76.40 49.15 53.02
C ALA A 263 74.92 49.56 52.87
N ILE A 264 74.54 50.75 53.36
CA ILE A 264 73.17 51.28 53.19
C ILE A 264 72.92 51.67 51.72
N GLU A 265 73.89 52.32 51.06
CA GLU A 265 73.81 52.63 49.62
C GLU A 265 73.70 51.37 48.74
N ASP A 266 74.43 50.30 49.08
CA ASP A 266 74.33 49.01 48.38
C ASP A 266 72.95 48.35 48.55
N ILE A 267 72.36 48.44 49.76
CA ILE A 267 71.01 47.93 50.02
C ILE A 267 69.95 48.76 49.26
N GLU A 268 70.07 50.08 49.23
CA GLU A 268 69.16 50.96 48.46
C GLU A 268 69.26 50.70 46.95
N SER A 269 70.48 50.50 46.42
CA SER A 269 70.71 50.11 45.03
C SER A 269 70.05 48.77 44.67
N LYS A 270 70.14 47.78 45.57
CA LYS A 270 69.48 46.47 45.39
C LYS A 270 67.95 46.60 45.43
N LEU A 271 67.40 47.36 46.36
CA LEU A 271 65.96 47.62 46.44
C LEU A 271 65.44 48.30 45.16
N GLN A 272 66.17 49.29 44.65
CA GLN A 272 65.84 49.96 43.40
C GLN A 272 65.88 49.01 42.20
N THR A 273 66.78 48.03 42.21
CA THR A 273 66.84 46.97 41.20
C THR A 273 65.64 46.03 41.29
N VAL A 274 65.21 45.67 42.50
CA VAL A 274 64.00 44.85 42.73
C VAL A 274 62.75 45.57 42.23
N ASP A 275 62.61 46.86 42.51
CA ASP A 275 61.47 47.66 42.04
C ASP A 275 61.37 47.70 40.52
N VAL A 276 62.49 47.89 39.82
CA VAL A 276 62.54 47.85 38.34
C VAL A 276 62.11 46.48 37.81
N VAL A 277 62.50 45.39 38.47
CA VAL A 277 62.12 44.02 38.08
C VAL A 277 60.63 43.75 38.35
N LEU A 278 60.07 44.27 39.44
CA LEU A 278 58.65 44.15 39.75
C LEU A 278 57.77 44.94 38.76
N GLU A 279 58.22 46.13 38.34
CA GLU A 279 57.55 46.95 37.33
C GLU A 279 57.55 46.25 35.95
N ASP A 280 58.67 45.62 35.57
CA ASP A 280 58.78 44.85 34.31
C ASP A 280 57.87 43.60 34.32
N HIS A 281 57.79 42.89 35.45
CA HIS A 281 56.85 41.77 35.61
C HIS A 281 55.38 42.22 35.57
N HIS A 282 55.02 43.33 36.23
CA HIS A 282 53.66 43.87 36.16
C HIS A 282 53.28 44.23 34.72
N ASN A 283 54.19 44.85 33.96
CA ASN A 283 53.98 45.15 32.56
C ASN A 283 53.82 43.87 31.72
N SER A 284 54.65 42.86 31.95
CA SER A 284 54.56 41.56 31.28
C SER A 284 53.24 40.83 31.56
N ILE A 285 52.77 40.85 32.81
CA ILE A 285 51.47 40.28 33.21
C ILE A 285 50.32 41.04 32.53
N ARG A 286 50.38 42.37 32.50
CA ARG A 286 49.36 43.19 31.85
C ARG A 286 49.25 42.87 30.35
N ILE A 287 50.39 42.80 29.64
CA ILE A 287 50.43 42.44 28.21
C ILE A 287 49.85 41.05 27.99
N PHE A 288 50.19 40.08 28.85
CA PHE A 288 49.66 38.72 28.76
C PHE A 288 48.13 38.67 28.98
N GLN A 289 47.61 39.44 29.93
CA GLN A 289 46.18 39.55 30.19
C GLN A 289 45.42 40.21 29.03
N GLU A 290 45.99 41.23 28.40
CA GLU A 290 45.40 41.86 27.22
C GLU A 290 45.38 40.91 26.02
N GLU A 291 46.45 40.14 25.82
CA GLU A 291 46.54 39.15 24.76
C GLU A 291 45.53 38.00 24.95
N THR A 292 45.39 37.48 26.18
CA THR A 292 44.37 36.45 26.47
C THR A 292 42.95 36.97 26.29
N LYS A 293 42.66 38.22 26.70
CA LYS A 293 41.36 38.85 26.44
C LYS A 293 41.08 38.98 24.95
N ARG A 294 42.07 39.35 24.14
CA ARG A 294 41.95 39.45 22.68
C ARG A 294 41.63 38.09 22.06
N GLN A 295 42.37 37.04 22.43
CA GLN A 295 42.14 35.68 21.92
C GLN A 295 40.74 35.14 22.29
N VAL A 296 40.27 35.40 23.51
CA VAL A 296 38.90 35.04 23.92
C VAL A 296 37.84 35.79 23.11
N PHE A 297 38.09 37.07 22.79
CA PHE A 297 37.18 37.87 21.97
C PHE A 297 37.12 37.35 20.53
N GLU A 298 38.26 37.01 19.92
CA GLU A 298 38.34 36.43 18.58
C GLU A 298 37.60 35.09 18.51
N LEU A 299 37.88 34.18 19.45
CA LEU A 299 37.17 32.88 19.53
C LEU A 299 35.66 33.06 19.71
N ARG A 300 35.22 34.04 20.50
CA ARG A 300 33.80 34.36 20.64
C ARG A 300 33.20 34.86 19.33
N GLY A 301 33.94 35.70 18.59
CA GLY A 301 33.57 36.16 17.26
C GLY A 301 33.43 35.04 16.23
N GLU A 302 34.17 33.94 16.38
CA GLU A 302 34.04 32.74 15.54
C GLU A 302 32.88 31.81 15.98
N ILE A 303 32.64 31.69 17.29
CA ILE A 303 31.60 30.82 17.86
C ILE A 303 30.19 31.38 17.62
N ASP A 304 30.00 32.69 17.71
CA ASP A 304 28.67 33.33 17.59
C ASP A 304 28.00 33.07 16.22
N PRO A 305 28.69 33.23 15.07
CA PRO A 305 28.18 32.84 13.75
C PRO A 305 27.85 31.35 13.65
N MET A 306 28.70 30.49 14.20
CA MET A 306 28.49 29.04 14.17
C MET A 306 27.24 28.64 14.96
N ARG A 307 26.97 29.31 16.09
CA ARG A 307 25.73 29.15 16.86
C ARG A 307 24.50 29.58 16.06
N MET A 308 24.58 30.68 15.31
CA MET A 308 23.48 31.14 14.45
C MET A 308 23.17 30.13 13.34
N VAL A 309 24.20 29.56 12.69
CA VAL A 309 24.03 28.53 11.67
C VAL A 309 23.39 27.28 12.26
N ILE A 310 23.83 26.82 13.43
CA ILE A 310 23.23 25.65 14.11
C ILE A 310 21.75 25.91 14.41
N GLN A 311 21.39 27.10 14.91
CA GLN A 311 20.00 27.45 15.18
C GLN A 311 19.15 27.44 13.90
N GLU A 312 19.66 28.00 12.80
CA GLU A 312 18.98 27.99 11.51
C GLU A 312 18.75 26.55 11.01
N GLN A 313 19.72 25.65 11.21
CA GLN A 313 19.56 24.23 10.85
C GLN A 313 18.52 23.52 11.72
N LEU A 314 18.46 23.83 13.02
CA LEU A 314 17.43 23.29 13.91
C LEU A 314 16.02 23.75 13.50
N ASP A 315 15.86 25.02 13.13
CA ASP A 315 14.58 25.57 12.68
C ASP A 315 14.14 24.93 11.35
N LYS A 316 15.10 24.71 10.43
CA LYS A 316 14.85 23.98 9.17
C LYS A 316 14.45 22.52 9.43
N GLN A 317 15.14 21.84 10.35
CA GLN A 317 14.81 20.47 10.73
C GLN A 317 13.39 20.37 11.28
N ALA A 318 13.00 21.29 12.17
CA ALA A 318 11.65 21.32 12.74
C ALA A 318 10.57 21.53 11.66
N LYS A 319 10.85 22.38 10.66
CA LYS A 319 9.94 22.60 9.52
C LYS A 319 9.78 21.34 8.66
N LEU A 320 10.89 20.68 8.32
CA LEU A 320 10.88 19.43 7.56
C LEU A 320 10.12 18.32 8.30
N ASP A 321 10.29 18.21 9.62
CA ASP A 321 9.57 17.22 10.43
C ASP A 321 8.04 17.46 10.41
N TYR A 322 7.60 18.72 10.37
CA TYR A 322 6.19 19.06 10.23
C TYR A 322 5.64 18.69 8.85
N GLU A 323 6.37 19.04 7.79
CA GLU A 323 6.01 18.69 6.41
C GLU A 323 5.94 17.17 6.21
N LEU A 324 6.90 16.43 6.77
CA LEU A 324 6.95 14.97 6.74
C LEU A 324 5.73 14.34 7.40
N LYS A 325 5.27 14.87 8.55
CA LYS A 325 4.02 14.43 9.19
C LYS A 325 2.79 14.70 8.31
N GLY A 326 2.76 15.82 7.61
CA GLY A 326 1.70 16.13 6.64
C GLY A 326 1.65 15.13 5.47
N VAL A 327 2.82 14.81 4.91
CA VAL A 327 2.95 13.78 3.86
C VAL A 327 2.50 12.42 4.38
N LEU A 328 2.94 12.01 5.58
CA LEU A 328 2.55 10.75 6.19
C LEU A 328 1.02 10.62 6.33
N ASN A 329 0.34 11.66 6.80
CA ASN A 329 -1.12 11.66 6.90
C ASN A 329 -1.80 11.53 5.53
N THR A 330 -1.25 12.20 4.52
CA THR A 330 -1.77 12.13 3.15
C THR A 330 -1.61 10.73 2.57
N VAL A 331 -0.45 10.09 2.80
CA VAL A 331 -0.17 8.70 2.38
C VAL A 331 -1.15 7.75 3.06
N ASN A 332 -1.34 7.83 4.38
CA ASN A 332 -2.28 6.97 5.11
C ASN A 332 -3.72 7.14 4.59
N SER A 333 -4.16 8.38 4.36
CA SER A 333 -5.49 8.62 3.79
C SER A 333 -5.63 8.04 2.38
N SER A 334 -4.58 8.13 1.55
CA SER A 334 -4.58 7.54 0.21
C SER A 334 -4.63 6.01 0.25
N GLU A 335 -3.94 5.38 1.21
CA GLU A 335 -3.96 3.93 1.43
C GLU A 335 -5.37 3.44 1.79
N ASP A 336 -6.07 4.12 2.70
CA ASP A 336 -7.46 3.82 3.06
C ASP A 336 -8.39 3.89 1.84
N THR A 337 -8.20 4.88 0.97
CA THR A 337 -9.01 5.00 -0.26
C THR A 337 -8.71 3.90 -1.25
N SER A 338 -7.43 3.51 -1.39
CA SER A 338 -7.00 2.41 -2.23
C SER A 338 -7.62 1.09 -1.78
N GLU A 339 -7.64 0.82 -0.47
CA GLU A 339 -8.24 -0.40 0.09
C GLU A 339 -9.75 -0.47 -0.19
N LYS A 340 -10.47 0.65 -0.08
CA LYS A 340 -11.91 0.73 -0.42
C LYS A 340 -12.17 0.45 -1.90
N ILE A 341 -11.34 1.01 -2.79
CA ILE A 341 -11.44 0.76 -4.23
C ILE A 341 -11.15 -0.72 -4.51
N HIS A 342 -10.13 -1.30 -3.89
CA HIS A 342 -9.77 -2.71 -4.06
C HIS A 342 -10.93 -3.64 -3.66
N LYS A 343 -11.55 -3.42 -2.49
CA LYS A 343 -12.73 -4.19 -2.05
C LYS A 343 -13.90 -4.09 -3.03
N THR A 344 -14.14 -2.90 -3.58
CA THR A 344 -15.20 -2.66 -4.56
C THR A 344 -14.92 -3.37 -5.88
N LEU A 345 -13.67 -3.31 -6.36
CA LEU A 345 -13.22 -4.02 -7.56
C LEU A 345 -13.39 -5.53 -7.41
N GLU A 346 -13.05 -6.08 -6.24
CA GLU A 346 -13.16 -7.51 -5.98
C GLU A 346 -14.62 -7.98 -5.95
N LYS A 347 -15.53 -7.15 -5.42
CA LYS A 347 -16.97 -7.38 -5.52
C LYS A 347 -17.44 -7.45 -6.98
N TYR A 348 -17.09 -6.44 -7.80
CA TYR A 348 -17.48 -6.42 -9.21
C TYR A 348 -16.87 -7.55 -10.03
N ARG A 349 -15.65 -8.00 -9.71
CA ARG A 349 -15.06 -9.20 -10.31
C ARG A 349 -15.92 -10.42 -10.06
N ARG A 350 -16.36 -10.65 -8.81
CA ARG A 350 -17.23 -11.79 -8.47
C ARG A 350 -18.56 -11.74 -9.21
N GLU A 351 -19.20 -10.57 -9.27
CA GLU A 351 -20.44 -10.37 -10.02
C GLU A 351 -20.24 -10.62 -11.53
N THR A 352 -19.10 -10.20 -12.08
CA THR A 352 -18.74 -10.46 -13.49
C THR A 352 -18.54 -11.96 -13.75
N TYR A 353 -17.89 -12.67 -12.84
CA TYR A 353 -17.74 -14.13 -12.97
C TYR A 353 -19.07 -14.86 -12.91
N TYR A 354 -19.96 -14.46 -11.99
CA TYR A 354 -21.29 -15.03 -11.86
C TYR A 354 -22.12 -14.80 -13.13
N THR A 355 -22.17 -13.56 -13.61
CA THR A 355 -22.91 -13.22 -14.85
C THR A 355 -22.35 -13.96 -16.07
N LYS A 356 -21.02 -14.09 -16.18
CA LYS A 356 -20.39 -14.89 -17.22
C LYS A 356 -20.86 -16.35 -17.15
N GLN A 357 -20.84 -16.96 -15.96
CA GLN A 357 -21.29 -18.33 -15.78
C GLN A 357 -22.76 -18.51 -16.19
N CYS A 358 -23.64 -17.58 -15.79
CA CYS A 358 -25.04 -17.62 -16.22
C CYS A 358 -25.20 -17.50 -17.73
N LEU A 359 -24.37 -16.67 -18.39
CA LEU A 359 -24.38 -16.54 -19.85
C LEU A 359 -23.90 -17.83 -20.53
N ASP A 360 -22.86 -18.47 -20.01
CA ASP A 360 -22.37 -19.75 -20.51
C ASP A 360 -23.46 -20.83 -20.38
N ASP A 361 -24.17 -20.90 -19.25
CA ASP A 361 -25.29 -21.82 -19.04
C ASP A 361 -26.47 -21.54 -19.99
N LEU A 362 -26.84 -20.26 -20.16
CA LEU A 362 -27.86 -19.82 -21.11
C LEU A 362 -27.48 -20.20 -22.56
N GLN A 363 -26.21 -20.05 -22.93
CA GLN A 363 -25.71 -20.44 -24.24
C GLN A 363 -25.85 -21.96 -24.46
N VAL A 364 -25.54 -22.77 -23.45
CA VAL A 364 -25.75 -24.23 -23.51
C VAL A 364 -27.23 -24.56 -23.67
N HIS A 365 -28.12 -23.90 -22.93
CA HIS A 365 -29.57 -24.08 -23.05
C HIS A 365 -30.09 -23.69 -24.44
N LEU A 366 -29.65 -22.56 -24.98
CA LEU A 366 -30.02 -22.12 -26.34
C LEU A 366 -29.56 -23.13 -27.39
N GLN A 367 -28.34 -23.65 -27.29
CA GLN A 367 -27.86 -24.72 -28.19
C GLN A 367 -28.68 -26.00 -28.07
N HIS A 368 -29.15 -26.34 -26.87
CA HIS A 368 -30.04 -27.49 -26.68
C HIS A 368 -31.41 -27.24 -27.31
N GLN A 369 -31.98 -26.04 -27.10
CA GLN A 369 -33.26 -25.65 -27.69
C GLN A 369 -33.19 -25.59 -29.22
N GLU A 370 -32.08 -25.12 -29.80
CA GLU A 370 -31.86 -25.14 -31.26
C GLU A 370 -31.84 -26.58 -31.80
N LYS A 371 -31.24 -27.52 -31.06
CA LYS A 371 -31.28 -28.95 -31.44
C LYS A 371 -32.69 -29.53 -31.36
N LEU A 372 -33.53 -29.06 -30.44
CA LEU A 372 -34.93 -29.45 -30.32
C LEU A 372 -35.82 -28.76 -31.36
N SER A 373 -35.55 -27.51 -31.75
CA SER A 373 -36.30 -26.86 -32.83
C SER A 373 -35.97 -27.44 -34.21
N ALA A 374 -34.78 -28.06 -34.35
CA ALA A 374 -34.38 -28.83 -35.52
C ALA A 374 -35.03 -30.24 -35.61
N LEU A 375 -35.96 -30.59 -34.70
CA LEU A 375 -36.74 -31.84 -34.79
C LEU A 375 -37.55 -31.85 -36.09
N GLN A 376 -37.25 -32.80 -36.99
CA GLN A 376 -37.94 -32.92 -38.27
C GLN A 376 -39.35 -33.50 -38.15
N SER A 377 -39.62 -34.24 -37.08
CA SER A 377 -40.88 -34.97 -36.91
C SER A 377 -41.21 -35.21 -35.44
N THR A 378 -42.48 -35.03 -35.08
CA THR A 378 -43.02 -35.17 -33.72
C THR A 378 -44.10 -36.25 -33.61
N ASN A 379 -44.26 -37.08 -34.65
CA ASN A 379 -45.30 -38.13 -34.72
C ASN A 379 -44.72 -39.56 -34.84
N GLY A 380 -43.43 -39.73 -34.59
CA GLY A 380 -42.75 -41.03 -34.65
C GLY A 380 -42.34 -41.48 -36.04
N HIS A 381 -42.62 -40.70 -37.08
CA HIS A 381 -42.17 -41.02 -38.44
C HIS A 381 -40.92 -40.23 -38.81
N LEU A 382 -39.80 -40.93 -39.01
CA LEU A 382 -38.55 -40.33 -39.49
C LEU A 382 -38.39 -40.55 -41.00
N ILE A 383 -38.22 -39.45 -41.75
CA ILE A 383 -37.76 -39.50 -43.14
C ILE A 383 -36.34 -38.96 -43.18
N TRP A 384 -35.36 -39.86 -43.28
CA TRP A 384 -33.95 -39.50 -43.29
C TRP A 384 -33.39 -39.55 -44.72
N ARG A 385 -33.29 -38.38 -45.37
CA ARG A 385 -32.63 -38.24 -46.67
C ARG A 385 -31.12 -38.05 -46.47
N ILE A 386 -30.31 -38.95 -47.05
CA ILE A 386 -28.85 -38.87 -46.99
C ILE A 386 -28.36 -38.32 -48.33
N ASP A 387 -28.13 -37.02 -48.38
CA ASP A 387 -27.58 -36.35 -49.55
C ASP A 387 -26.05 -36.56 -49.62
N GLN A 388 -25.49 -36.64 -50.84
CA GLN A 388 -24.05 -36.83 -51.09
C GLN A 388 -23.48 -38.10 -50.42
N PHE A 389 -24.16 -39.23 -50.61
CA PHE A 389 -23.82 -40.51 -49.97
C PHE A 389 -22.34 -40.89 -50.14
N ASP A 390 -21.79 -40.86 -51.36
CA ASP A 390 -20.41 -41.30 -51.62
C ASP A 390 -19.35 -40.48 -50.87
N LYS A 391 -19.62 -39.20 -50.61
CA LYS A 391 -18.74 -38.34 -49.82
C LYS A 391 -18.85 -38.69 -48.34
N ARG A 392 -20.08 -38.69 -47.80
CA ARG A 392 -20.33 -38.99 -46.38
C ARG A 392 -19.93 -40.41 -46.00
N PHE A 393 -20.02 -41.34 -46.94
CA PHE A 393 -19.58 -42.72 -46.78
C PHE A 393 -18.06 -42.82 -46.65
N ARG A 394 -17.29 -42.18 -47.55
CA ARG A 394 -15.82 -42.14 -47.45
C ARG A 394 -15.35 -41.45 -46.18
N GLU A 395 -15.96 -40.31 -45.82
CA GLU A 395 -15.65 -39.60 -44.57
C GLU A 395 -15.97 -40.44 -43.33
N SER A 396 -17.08 -41.19 -43.36
CA SER A 396 -17.44 -42.15 -42.30
C SER A 396 -16.40 -43.26 -42.21
N GLN A 397 -15.98 -43.82 -43.35
CA GLN A 397 -14.99 -44.90 -43.45
C GLN A 397 -13.60 -44.48 -42.93
N GLU A 398 -13.14 -43.28 -43.28
CA GLU A 398 -11.83 -42.75 -42.88
C GLU A 398 -11.78 -42.39 -41.38
N ASN A 399 -12.88 -41.92 -40.80
CA ASN A 399 -12.91 -41.42 -39.42
C ASN A 399 -13.52 -42.41 -38.41
N GLU A 400 -13.97 -43.59 -38.85
CA GLU A 400 -14.66 -44.57 -38.00
C GLU A 400 -15.93 -44.00 -37.30
N LEU A 401 -16.58 -43.01 -37.93
CA LEU A 401 -17.73 -42.31 -37.34
C LEU A 401 -19.04 -42.84 -37.89
N MET A 402 -19.97 -43.22 -37.00
CA MET A 402 -21.35 -43.56 -37.39
C MET A 402 -22.10 -42.34 -37.91
N ILE A 403 -22.86 -42.51 -39.01
CA ILE A 403 -23.73 -41.46 -39.51
C ILE A 403 -25.00 -41.42 -38.66
N LYS A 404 -25.32 -40.24 -38.11
CA LYS A 404 -26.46 -40.01 -37.22
C LYS A 404 -27.59 -39.31 -37.97
N SER A 405 -28.83 -39.78 -37.77
CA SER A 405 -30.03 -39.11 -38.28
C SER A 405 -30.28 -37.79 -37.54
N PRO A 406 -31.11 -36.90 -38.12
CA PRO A 406 -31.78 -35.84 -37.37
C PRO A 406 -32.54 -36.43 -36.18
N LEU A 407 -32.70 -35.62 -35.12
CA LEU A 407 -33.51 -35.99 -33.97
C LEU A 407 -34.99 -35.99 -34.39
N PHE A 408 -35.77 -36.91 -33.84
CA PHE A 408 -37.22 -36.97 -34.03
C PHE A 408 -37.88 -37.46 -32.73
N CYS A 409 -39.16 -37.13 -32.55
CA CYS A 409 -39.93 -37.60 -31.40
C CYS A 409 -41.01 -38.58 -31.84
N ASP A 410 -41.31 -39.55 -30.98
CA ASP A 410 -42.45 -40.45 -31.16
C ASP A 410 -43.80 -39.72 -31.04
N ARG A 411 -43.89 -38.73 -30.13
CA ARG A 411 -45.05 -37.85 -29.89
C ARG A 411 -44.59 -36.45 -29.40
N PRO A 412 -45.44 -35.40 -29.41
CA PRO A 412 -45.08 -34.03 -29.03
C PRO A 412 -44.47 -33.86 -27.62
N PHE A 413 -44.74 -34.78 -26.69
CA PHE A 413 -44.17 -34.82 -25.34
C PHE A 413 -43.63 -36.21 -24.99
N GLY A 414 -43.05 -36.91 -25.98
CA GLY A 414 -42.57 -38.28 -25.84
C GLY A 414 -41.05 -38.41 -25.91
N TYR A 415 -40.56 -39.60 -26.27
CA TYR A 415 -39.15 -39.90 -26.36
C TYR A 415 -38.49 -39.17 -27.53
N THR A 416 -37.36 -38.51 -27.27
CA THR A 416 -36.48 -38.00 -28.34
C THR A 416 -35.55 -39.10 -28.80
N LEU A 417 -35.66 -39.48 -30.07
CA LEU A 417 -34.96 -40.62 -30.67
C LEU A 417 -33.96 -40.14 -31.73
N ARG A 418 -32.90 -40.93 -31.92
CA ARG A 418 -31.90 -40.73 -32.97
C ARG A 418 -31.46 -42.08 -33.51
N VAL A 419 -31.50 -42.26 -34.83
CA VAL A 419 -30.97 -43.46 -35.47
C VAL A 419 -29.50 -43.22 -35.81
N SER A 420 -28.63 -44.13 -35.43
CA SER A 420 -27.23 -44.14 -35.87
C SER A 420 -27.01 -45.36 -36.72
N ARG A 421 -26.39 -45.21 -37.89
CA ARG A 421 -26.04 -46.32 -38.77
C ARG A 421 -24.52 -46.38 -38.89
N ALA A 422 -23.96 -47.52 -38.48
CA ALA A 422 -22.60 -47.88 -38.86
C ALA A 422 -22.63 -48.22 -40.35
N VAL A 423 -21.78 -47.57 -41.14
CA VAL A 423 -21.61 -47.90 -42.58
C VAL A 423 -20.36 -48.74 -42.80
N PHE A 424 -19.95 -49.45 -41.75
CA PHE A 424 -18.94 -50.48 -41.81
C PHE A 424 -19.67 -51.81 -41.91
N LEU A 425 -19.53 -52.47 -43.06
CA LEU A 425 -19.69 -53.91 -43.34
C LEU A 425 -20.51 -54.15 -44.60
N TYR A 426 -19.79 -54.37 -45.69
CA TYR A 426 -20.25 -55.08 -46.88
C TYR A 426 -20.42 -56.59 -46.64
N GLU A 427 -20.32 -57.08 -45.39
CA GLU A 427 -20.28 -58.53 -45.07
C GLU A 427 -21.51 -59.09 -44.33
N LEU A 428 -22.58 -58.30 -44.11
CA LEU A 428 -23.82 -58.82 -43.48
C LEU A 428 -25.02 -58.94 -44.45
N LEU A 429 -24.76 -59.03 -45.76
CA LEU A 429 -25.78 -59.33 -46.77
C LEU A 429 -25.94 -60.84 -47.06
N GLU A 430 -25.27 -61.73 -46.32
CA GLU A 430 -25.47 -63.19 -46.44
C GLU A 430 -26.43 -63.80 -45.40
N PHE A 431 -26.93 -63.05 -44.40
CA PHE A 431 -27.72 -63.65 -43.30
C PHE A 431 -29.24 -63.49 -43.36
N LEU A 432 -29.80 -63.03 -44.48
CA LEU A 432 -31.26 -63.00 -44.71
C LEU A 432 -31.65 -63.56 -46.09
N ASN A 433 -31.04 -64.69 -46.44
CA ASN A 433 -31.65 -65.69 -47.32
C ASN A 433 -31.82 -66.98 -46.50
N PHE A 434 -32.79 -66.98 -45.58
CA PHE A 434 -33.56 -68.16 -45.16
C PHE A 434 -34.83 -67.72 -44.43
#